data_AF-A0A9Q8PA12-F1
#
_entry.id   AF-A0A9Q8PA12-F1
#
_cell.length_a   1.000
_cell.length_b   1.000
_cell.length_c   1.000
_cell.angle_alpha   90.00
_cell.angle_beta   90.00
_cell.angle_gamma   90.00
#
_symmetry.space_group_name_H-M   'P 1'
#
loop_
_entity.id
_entity.type
_entity.pdbx_description
1 polymer ?
#
loop_
_entity_poly.entity_id
_entity_poly.type
_entity_poly.pdbx_seq_one_letter_code
_entity_poly.pdbx_strand_id
1 'polypeptide(L)'
;MDSQATMISTCEGIEALIDDIQQLPTGTPSLFIDLEGILDIHTLGQAAFCTDNSDGLTLQHILEADDVPKVFFDVRNDSDALFSHYGVKLAGIEDIQLMEVATRTGGREFVHGLARCIDRDLSMPAVERTRWQAIKNKGLALYHPAKGGSYEVFNERPLHPDMLAYCGGDVAKLPELYQVYRAKLSPPGQAFWRHELKLATEARVQASQAPGYEPHSQTKARSPWNDNYIQSARKRWNQAVKNKPPNDSSKSKA
;
A
#
# COMPACT_ATOMS: atom_id res chain seq x y z
N MET A 1 -22.18 -2.74 6.29
CA MET A 1 -22.45 -3.11 4.90
C MET A 1 -21.50 -4.25 4.57
N ASP A 2 -22.02 -5.44 4.27
CA ASP A 2 -21.18 -6.53 3.74
C ASP A 2 -20.75 -6.12 2.33
N SER A 3 -19.57 -5.51 2.20
CA SER A 3 -18.92 -5.31 0.91
C SER A 3 -18.56 -6.69 0.36
N GLN A 4 -19.31 -7.19 -0.63
CA GLN A 4 -18.90 -8.38 -1.37
C GLN A 4 -17.71 -8.02 -2.25
N ALA A 5 -16.55 -8.56 -1.92
CA ALA A 5 -15.39 -8.57 -2.81
C ALA A 5 -15.78 -9.25 -4.14
N THR A 6 -15.49 -8.60 -5.27
CA THR A 6 -15.84 -9.09 -6.60
C THR A 6 -14.57 -9.43 -7.37
N MET A 7 -14.31 -10.71 -7.63
CA MET A 7 -13.15 -11.17 -8.41
C MET A 7 -13.18 -10.59 -9.83
N ILE A 8 -12.08 -10.00 -10.27
CA ILE A 8 -11.91 -9.49 -11.64
C ILE A 8 -10.99 -10.45 -12.39
N SER A 9 -11.54 -11.18 -13.35
CA SER A 9 -10.84 -12.25 -14.08
C SER A 9 -11.03 -12.23 -15.60
N THR A 10 -11.65 -11.19 -16.15
CA THR A 10 -11.82 -11.01 -17.61
C THR A 10 -11.35 -9.64 -18.07
N CYS A 11 -11.07 -9.48 -19.36
CA CYS A 11 -10.69 -8.19 -19.95
C CYS A 11 -11.81 -7.16 -19.81
N GLU A 12 -13.07 -7.56 -20.03
CA GLU A 12 -14.22 -6.66 -19.86
C GLU A 12 -14.35 -6.18 -18.41
N GLY A 13 -14.00 -7.04 -17.44
CA GLY A 13 -13.92 -6.65 -16.04
C GLY A 13 -12.80 -5.66 -15.74
N ILE A 14 -11.67 -5.75 -16.45
CA ILE A 14 -10.57 -4.79 -16.36
C ILE A 14 -10.97 -3.45 -16.97
N GLU A 15 -11.62 -3.45 -18.14
CA GLU A 15 -12.15 -2.25 -18.78
C GLU A 15 -13.11 -1.51 -17.83
N ALA A 16 -14.09 -2.23 -17.27
CA ALA A 16 -15.04 -1.66 -16.31
C ALA A 16 -14.35 -1.11 -15.05
N LEU A 17 -13.32 -1.80 -14.54
CA LEU A 17 -12.53 -1.32 -13.41
C LEU A 17 -11.81 -0.01 -13.74
N ILE A 18 -11.22 0.11 -14.92
CA ILE A 18 -10.51 1.32 -15.36
C ILE A 18 -11.50 2.49 -15.44
N ASP A 19 -12.67 2.28 -16.05
CA ASP A 19 -13.72 3.28 -16.16
C ASP A 19 -14.20 3.74 -14.77
N ASP A 20 -14.40 2.82 -13.83
CA ASP A 20 -14.76 3.13 -12.45
C ASP A 20 -13.68 3.96 -11.74
N ILE A 21 -12.40 3.59 -11.91
CA ILE A 21 -11.27 4.33 -11.30
C ILE A 21 -11.21 5.77 -11.82
N GLN A 22 -11.46 6.01 -13.10
CA GLN A 22 -11.45 7.35 -13.68
C GLN A 22 -12.51 8.28 -13.08
N GLN A 23 -13.61 7.73 -12.54
CA GLN A 23 -14.65 8.52 -11.86
C GLN A 23 -14.31 8.84 -10.40
N LEU A 24 -13.24 8.26 -9.85
CA LEU A 24 -12.87 8.48 -8.46
C LEU A 24 -12.16 9.82 -8.24
N PRO A 25 -12.37 10.49 -7.09
CA PRO A 25 -11.62 11.69 -6.74
C PRO A 25 -10.12 11.42 -6.64
N THR A 26 -9.29 12.28 -7.22
CA THR A 26 -7.81 12.17 -7.12
C THR A 26 -7.22 12.97 -5.95
N GLY A 27 -8.00 13.87 -5.33
CA GLY A 27 -7.54 14.71 -4.21
C GLY A 27 -7.31 13.98 -2.88
N THR A 28 -7.82 12.76 -2.76
CA THR A 28 -7.50 11.79 -1.70
C THR A 28 -7.34 10.44 -2.35
N PRO A 29 -6.43 9.57 -1.87
CA PRO A 29 -6.30 8.25 -2.47
C PRO A 29 -7.63 7.49 -2.37
N SER A 30 -8.17 7.12 -3.52
CA SER A 30 -9.34 6.26 -3.63
C SER A 30 -8.98 4.82 -3.99
N LEU A 31 -7.71 4.57 -4.32
CA LEU A 31 -7.21 3.28 -4.78
C LEU A 31 -6.36 2.62 -3.68
N PHE A 32 -6.91 1.57 -3.07
CA PHE A 32 -6.27 0.72 -2.06
C PHE A 32 -6.01 -0.64 -2.67
N ILE A 33 -4.74 -1.05 -2.70
CA ILE A 33 -4.30 -2.21 -3.47
C ILE A 33 -3.60 -3.21 -2.55
N ASP A 34 -3.92 -4.47 -2.77
CA ASP A 34 -3.21 -5.65 -2.29
C ASP A 34 -3.21 -6.68 -3.42
N LEU A 35 -2.04 -7.08 -3.91
CA LEU A 35 -1.93 -7.95 -5.10
C LEU A 35 -2.11 -9.43 -4.78
N GLU A 36 -2.08 -9.82 -3.51
CA GLU A 36 -2.55 -11.14 -3.08
C GLU A 36 -4.08 -11.28 -3.22
N GLY A 37 -4.77 -10.24 -3.72
CA GLY A 37 -6.21 -10.09 -3.69
C GLY A 37 -6.99 -10.40 -4.96
N ILE A 38 -7.99 -9.55 -5.18
CA ILE A 38 -9.23 -9.81 -5.94
C ILE A 38 -9.03 -9.73 -7.48
N LEU A 39 -7.88 -9.23 -7.92
CA LEU A 39 -7.48 -9.24 -9.32
C LEU A 39 -6.88 -10.60 -9.65
N ASP A 40 -7.51 -11.35 -10.56
CA ASP A 40 -7.05 -12.68 -10.95
C ASP A 40 -5.85 -12.60 -11.91
N ILE A 41 -4.71 -12.19 -11.38
CA ILE A 41 -3.44 -12.10 -12.12
C ILE A 41 -3.02 -13.49 -12.65
N HIS A 42 -3.42 -14.57 -11.97
CA HIS A 42 -3.14 -15.94 -12.43
C HIS A 42 -3.84 -16.25 -13.76
N THR A 43 -5.11 -15.87 -13.89
CA THR A 43 -5.90 -16.08 -15.11
C THR A 43 -5.55 -15.05 -16.19
N LEU A 44 -5.45 -13.78 -15.82
CA LEU A 44 -5.26 -12.67 -16.78
C LEU A 44 -3.80 -12.51 -17.23
N GLY A 45 -2.82 -12.80 -16.37
CA GLY A 45 -1.41 -12.57 -16.64
C GLY A 45 -1.15 -11.12 -17.09
N GLN A 46 -0.44 -10.96 -18.21
CA GLN A 46 -0.15 -9.65 -18.79
C GLN A 46 -1.42 -8.86 -19.19
N ALA A 47 -2.52 -9.55 -19.53
CA ALA A 47 -3.77 -8.90 -19.93
C ALA A 47 -4.34 -8.01 -18.82
N ALA A 48 -4.08 -8.33 -17.54
CA ALA A 48 -4.49 -7.48 -16.42
C ALA A 48 -3.91 -6.05 -16.51
N PHE A 49 -2.78 -5.88 -17.20
CA PHE A 49 -2.03 -4.63 -17.26
C PHE A 49 -1.99 -3.99 -18.65
N CYS A 50 -2.22 -4.78 -19.73
CA CYS A 50 -2.21 -4.28 -21.10
C CYS A 50 -3.59 -4.14 -21.76
N THR A 51 -4.66 -4.67 -21.16
CA THR A 51 -6.03 -4.39 -21.63
C THR A 51 -6.34 -2.91 -21.42
N ASP A 52 -6.79 -2.25 -22.47
CA ASP A 52 -7.20 -0.85 -22.48
C ASP A 52 -8.72 -0.72 -22.46
N ASN A 53 -9.20 0.37 -21.86
CA ASN A 53 -10.59 0.79 -22.01
C ASN A 53 -10.80 1.54 -23.33
N SER A 54 -12.02 2.05 -23.54
CA SER A 54 -12.36 2.79 -24.77
C SER A 54 -11.53 4.06 -25.01
N ASP A 55 -10.86 4.61 -23.98
CA ASP A 55 -9.97 5.76 -24.07
C ASP A 55 -8.49 5.39 -24.32
N GLY A 56 -8.17 4.09 -24.43
CA GLY A 56 -6.79 3.60 -24.54
C GLY A 56 -6.03 3.60 -23.21
N LEU A 57 -6.72 3.80 -22.08
CA LEU A 57 -6.12 3.79 -20.74
C LEU A 57 -6.04 2.35 -20.24
N THR A 58 -4.92 1.97 -19.62
CA THR A 58 -4.71 0.63 -19.05
C THR A 58 -4.50 0.74 -17.53
N LEU A 59 -4.65 -0.39 -16.82
CA LEU A 59 -4.29 -0.44 -15.40
C LEU A 59 -2.81 -0.11 -15.18
N GLN A 60 -1.92 -0.50 -16.10
CA GLN A 60 -0.51 -0.13 -16.03
C GLN A 60 -0.33 1.39 -16.02
N HIS A 61 -0.99 2.12 -16.93
CA HIS A 61 -0.91 3.59 -16.96
C HIS A 61 -1.30 4.22 -15.61
N ILE A 62 -2.36 3.73 -14.96
CA ILE A 62 -2.82 4.21 -13.65
C ILE A 62 -1.80 3.89 -12.54
N LEU A 63 -1.25 2.67 -12.55
CA LEU A 63 -0.26 2.22 -11.55
C LEU A 63 1.06 2.99 -11.66
N GLU A 64 1.45 3.40 -12.87
CA GLU A 64 2.68 4.17 -13.15
C GLU A 64 2.53 5.69 -13.03
N ALA A 65 1.30 6.20 -12.89
CA ALA A 65 1.03 7.65 -12.78
C ALA A 65 1.38 8.21 -11.39
N ASP A 66 2.29 9.18 -11.30
CA ASP A 66 2.71 9.76 -10.00
C ASP A 66 1.64 10.67 -9.36
N ASP A 67 0.73 11.20 -10.16
CA ASP A 67 -0.36 12.10 -9.73
C ASP A 67 -1.63 11.36 -9.29
N VAL A 68 -1.69 10.03 -9.50
CA VAL A 68 -2.74 9.16 -8.97
C VAL A 68 -2.19 8.44 -7.74
N PRO A 69 -2.65 8.78 -6.51
CA PRO A 69 -2.16 8.11 -5.31
C PRO A 69 -2.68 6.67 -5.20
N LYS A 70 -1.77 5.71 -5.03
CA LYS A 70 -2.10 4.31 -4.71
C LYS A 70 -1.66 3.99 -3.29
N VAL A 71 -2.56 3.40 -2.51
CA VAL A 71 -2.28 3.04 -1.12
C VAL A 71 -2.01 1.54 -1.02
N PHE A 72 -0.87 1.20 -0.43
CA PHE A 72 -0.46 -0.17 -0.14
C PHE A 72 -0.16 -0.31 1.35
N PHE A 73 -0.31 -1.52 1.88
CA PHE A 73 0.33 -1.89 3.14
C PHE A 73 1.60 -2.67 2.83
N ASP A 74 2.78 -2.05 2.98
CA ASP A 74 4.07 -2.68 2.66
C ASP A 74 4.27 -3.04 1.17
N VAL A 75 4.49 -2.01 0.34
CA VAL A 75 4.53 -2.13 -1.14
C VAL A 75 5.66 -3.01 -1.71
N ARG A 76 6.61 -3.47 -0.90
CA ARG A 76 7.88 -4.04 -1.41
C ARG A 76 7.68 -5.30 -2.26
N ASN A 77 6.87 -6.26 -1.80
CA ASN A 77 6.62 -7.49 -2.57
C ASN A 77 5.69 -7.23 -3.74
N ASP A 78 4.69 -6.39 -3.56
CA ASP A 78 3.77 -6.03 -4.63
C ASP A 78 4.52 -5.34 -5.78
N SER A 79 5.42 -4.42 -5.45
CA SER A 79 6.24 -3.73 -6.45
C SER A 79 7.21 -4.66 -7.16
N ASP A 80 7.84 -5.60 -6.46
CA ASP A 80 8.74 -6.57 -7.10
C ASP A 80 7.94 -7.47 -8.05
N ALA A 81 6.83 -8.04 -7.59
CA ALA A 81 5.98 -8.89 -8.43
C ALA A 81 5.49 -8.16 -9.69
N LEU A 82 4.99 -6.92 -9.53
CA LEU A 82 4.53 -6.09 -10.66
C LEU A 82 5.64 -5.79 -11.66
N PHE A 83 6.83 -5.45 -11.17
CA PHE A 83 7.94 -5.07 -12.02
C PHE A 83 8.57 -6.29 -12.70
N SER A 84 8.95 -7.29 -11.91
CA SER A 84 9.70 -8.45 -12.35
C SER A 84 8.90 -9.37 -13.27
N HIS A 85 7.57 -9.48 -13.08
CA HIS A 85 6.71 -10.31 -13.92
C HIS A 85 6.02 -9.56 -15.07
N TYR A 86 5.66 -8.28 -14.87
CA TYR A 86 4.79 -7.56 -15.81
C TYR A 86 5.38 -6.24 -16.32
N GLY A 87 6.55 -5.83 -15.82
CA GLY A 87 7.22 -4.59 -16.22
C GLY A 87 6.55 -3.31 -15.68
N VAL A 88 5.62 -3.43 -14.74
CA VAL A 88 4.87 -2.29 -14.19
C VAL A 88 5.71 -1.54 -13.17
N LYS A 89 5.90 -0.23 -13.38
CA LYS A 89 6.72 0.65 -12.54
C LYS A 89 5.88 1.54 -11.63
N LEU A 90 5.55 1.01 -10.45
CA LEU A 90 4.76 1.75 -9.45
C LEU A 90 5.29 3.17 -9.17
N ALA A 91 4.39 4.15 -9.21
CA ALA A 91 4.63 5.55 -8.79
C ALA A 91 3.47 6.06 -7.93
N GLY A 92 3.57 7.25 -7.31
CA GLY A 92 2.48 7.81 -6.51
C GLY A 92 2.04 6.94 -5.31
N ILE A 93 2.98 6.25 -4.66
CA ILE A 93 2.68 5.28 -3.59
C ILE A 93 2.56 5.94 -2.21
N GLU A 94 1.53 5.54 -1.47
CA GLU A 94 1.32 5.81 -0.05
C GLU A 94 1.41 4.50 0.73
N ASP A 95 2.52 4.29 1.45
CA ASP A 95 2.78 3.05 2.19
C ASP A 95 2.31 3.17 3.66
N ILE A 96 1.17 2.54 3.98
CA ILE A 96 0.56 2.57 5.32
C ILE A 96 1.51 2.04 6.40
N GLN A 97 2.34 1.04 6.09
CA GLN A 97 3.25 0.48 7.08
C GLN A 97 4.33 1.50 7.47
N LEU A 98 4.81 2.29 6.51
CA LEU A 98 5.72 3.40 6.80
C LEU A 98 5.00 4.57 7.48
N MET A 99 3.76 4.89 7.09
CA MET A 99 2.96 5.90 7.78
C MET A 99 2.80 5.56 9.26
N GLU A 100 2.50 4.29 9.58
CA GLU A 100 2.38 3.82 10.96
C GLU A 100 3.66 4.10 11.74
N VAL A 101 4.83 3.67 11.24
CA VAL A 101 6.12 3.88 11.93
C VAL A 101 6.42 5.37 12.10
N ALA A 102 6.15 6.20 11.08
CA ALA A 102 6.38 7.64 11.13
C ALA A 102 5.56 8.30 12.25
N THR A 103 4.32 7.85 12.47
CA THR A 103 3.40 8.41 13.47
C THR A 103 3.65 7.96 14.91
N ARG A 104 4.51 6.96 15.15
CA ARG A 104 4.80 6.47 16.50
C ARG A 104 5.44 7.54 17.40
N THR A 105 5.32 7.42 18.70
CA THR A 105 6.11 8.23 19.66
C THR A 105 7.33 7.48 20.21
N GLY A 106 7.29 6.14 20.19
CA GLY A 106 8.37 5.27 20.68
C GLY A 106 9.23 4.65 19.59
N GLY A 107 9.68 3.42 19.84
CA GLY A 107 10.62 2.68 18.99
C GLY A 107 10.17 2.53 17.53
N ARG A 108 11.10 2.81 16.62
CA ARG A 108 10.93 2.78 15.16
C ARG A 108 11.86 1.78 14.46
N GLU A 109 12.61 0.99 15.22
CA GLU A 109 13.56 0.04 14.63
C GLU A 109 12.86 -1.04 13.80
N PHE A 110 11.64 -1.44 14.18
CA PHE A 110 10.90 -2.52 13.53
C PHE A 110 9.53 -2.06 13.01
N VAL A 111 9.11 -2.61 11.88
CA VAL A 111 7.78 -2.38 11.32
C VAL A 111 6.73 -3.28 11.99
N HIS A 112 5.46 -2.90 11.90
CA HIS A 112 4.34 -3.76 12.31
C HIS A 112 3.68 -4.40 11.10
N GLY A 113 3.18 -5.64 11.27
CA GLY A 113 2.29 -6.25 10.29
C GLY A 113 0.86 -5.70 10.40
N LEU A 114 0.09 -5.81 9.31
CA LEU A 114 -1.25 -5.23 9.17
C LEU A 114 -2.17 -5.56 10.36
N ALA A 115 -2.18 -6.82 10.80
CA ALA A 115 -3.02 -7.26 11.90
C ALA A 115 -2.75 -6.49 13.21
N ARG A 116 -1.48 -6.17 13.47
CA ARG A 116 -1.10 -5.41 14.67
C ARG A 116 -1.49 -3.94 14.54
N CYS A 117 -1.43 -3.37 13.34
CA CYS A 117 -1.90 -2.01 13.08
C CYS A 117 -3.42 -1.90 13.28
N ILE A 118 -4.18 -2.83 12.71
CA ILE A 118 -5.65 -2.89 12.88
C ILE A 118 -6.02 -3.01 14.35
N ASP A 119 -5.41 -3.95 15.08
CA ASP A 119 -5.75 -4.24 16.48
C ASP A 119 -5.50 -3.05 17.42
N ARG A 120 -4.43 -2.29 17.16
CA ARG A 120 -3.96 -1.19 18.02
C ARG A 120 -4.50 0.19 17.63
N ASP A 121 -4.64 0.47 16.35
CA ASP A 121 -4.91 1.81 15.85
C ASP A 121 -6.35 2.01 15.37
N LEU A 122 -7.10 0.94 15.09
CA LEU A 122 -8.52 1.03 14.76
C LEU A 122 -9.41 0.79 15.97
N SER A 123 -10.36 1.70 16.15
CA SER A 123 -11.43 1.56 17.13
C SER A 123 -12.54 0.70 16.52
N MET A 124 -12.45 -0.61 16.75
CA MET A 124 -13.38 -1.60 16.20
C MET A 124 -14.21 -2.24 17.33
N PRO A 125 -15.54 -2.35 17.21
CA PRO A 125 -16.37 -3.10 18.14
C PRO A 125 -15.87 -4.54 18.32
N ALA A 126 -15.95 -5.09 19.53
CA ALA A 126 -15.41 -6.41 19.85
C ALA A 126 -15.98 -7.54 18.96
N VAL A 127 -17.25 -7.44 18.56
CA VAL A 127 -17.91 -8.38 17.67
C VAL A 127 -17.29 -8.35 16.27
N GLU A 128 -17.06 -7.15 15.73
CA GLU A 128 -16.43 -6.99 14.42
C GLU A 128 -14.96 -7.45 14.43
N ARG A 129 -14.23 -7.14 15.52
CA ARG A 129 -12.86 -7.62 15.72
C ARG A 129 -12.79 -9.15 15.72
N THR A 130 -13.70 -9.79 16.44
CA THR A 130 -13.80 -11.26 16.48
C THR A 130 -14.09 -11.84 15.10
N ARG A 131 -15.03 -11.23 14.35
CA ARG A 131 -15.37 -11.66 12.99
C ARG A 131 -14.18 -11.52 12.04
N TRP A 132 -13.52 -10.37 12.04
CA TRP A 132 -12.35 -10.11 11.21
C TRP A 132 -11.21 -11.09 11.51
N GLN A 133 -10.94 -11.34 12.80
CA GLN A 133 -9.88 -12.27 13.21
C GLN A 133 -10.21 -13.73 12.88
N ALA A 134 -11.49 -14.11 12.94
CA ALA A 134 -11.96 -15.43 12.49
C ALA A 134 -11.75 -15.62 10.98
N ILE A 135 -12.12 -14.64 10.15
CA ILE A 135 -11.87 -14.67 8.69
C ILE A 135 -10.38 -14.78 8.42
N LYS A 136 -9.57 -13.96 9.10
CA LYS A 136 -8.12 -13.96 8.92
C LYS A 136 -7.49 -15.31 9.28
N ASN A 137 -7.93 -15.92 10.38
CA ASN A 137 -7.44 -17.22 10.82
C ASN A 137 -7.83 -18.35 9.86
N LYS A 138 -9.03 -18.31 9.28
CA LYS A 138 -9.47 -19.27 8.25
C LYS A 138 -8.59 -19.18 7.00
N GLY A 139 -8.42 -17.97 6.45
CA GLY A 139 -7.55 -17.78 5.27
C GLY A 139 -6.12 -18.23 5.55
N LEU A 140 -5.54 -17.81 6.67
CA LEU A 140 -4.19 -18.24 7.09
C LEU A 140 -4.05 -19.76 7.22
N ALA A 141 -5.07 -20.48 7.67
CA ALA A 141 -5.04 -21.94 7.75
C ALA A 141 -5.05 -22.61 6.37
N LEU A 142 -5.63 -21.95 5.36
CA LEU A 142 -5.70 -22.46 3.99
C LEU A 142 -4.42 -22.20 3.19
N TYR A 143 -3.79 -21.03 3.32
CA TYR A 143 -2.64 -20.68 2.47
C TYR A 143 -1.27 -20.86 3.13
N HIS A 144 -1.16 -20.77 4.46
CA HIS A 144 0.15 -20.69 5.11
C HIS A 144 0.68 -22.09 5.48
N PRO A 145 1.84 -22.54 4.95
CA PRO A 145 2.36 -23.89 5.20
C PRO A 145 2.54 -24.25 6.68
N ALA A 146 3.01 -23.30 7.49
CA ALA A 146 3.16 -23.50 8.94
C ALA A 146 1.83 -23.72 9.69
N LYS A 147 0.68 -23.50 9.04
CA LYS A 147 -0.66 -23.74 9.60
C LYS A 147 -1.40 -24.90 8.91
N GLY A 148 -0.69 -25.69 8.08
CA GLY A 148 -1.27 -26.80 7.33
C GLY A 148 -1.85 -26.43 5.97
N GLY A 149 -1.70 -25.17 5.56
CA GLY A 149 -2.15 -24.66 4.26
C GLY A 149 -1.08 -24.80 3.17
N SER A 150 -1.40 -24.27 1.99
CA SER A 150 -0.51 -24.30 0.82
C SER A 150 -0.70 -23.02 0.01
N TYR A 151 0.38 -22.39 -0.46
CA TYR A 151 0.28 -21.18 -1.30
C TYR A 151 -0.48 -21.45 -2.61
N GLU A 152 -0.53 -22.71 -3.03
CA GLU A 152 -1.25 -23.23 -4.18
C GLU A 152 -2.77 -22.98 -4.10
N VAL A 153 -3.33 -22.74 -2.91
CA VAL A 153 -4.75 -22.38 -2.75
C VAL A 153 -5.12 -21.11 -3.53
N PHE A 154 -4.16 -20.20 -3.75
CA PHE A 154 -4.36 -19.01 -4.59
C PHE A 154 -4.47 -19.32 -6.09
N ASN A 155 -4.06 -20.52 -6.52
CA ASN A 155 -4.16 -20.97 -7.92
C ASN A 155 -5.47 -21.74 -8.21
N GLU A 156 -6.25 -22.09 -7.19
CA GLU A 156 -7.50 -22.85 -7.36
C GLU A 156 -8.60 -21.99 -8.00
N ARG A 157 -9.36 -22.56 -8.96
CA ARG A 157 -10.48 -21.86 -9.61
C ARG A 157 -11.77 -22.70 -9.59
N PRO A 158 -12.91 -22.13 -9.12
CA PRO A 158 -13.06 -20.80 -8.53
C PRO A 158 -12.27 -20.66 -7.23
N LEU A 159 -11.76 -19.45 -6.95
CA LEU A 159 -10.98 -19.20 -5.73
C LEU A 159 -11.84 -19.50 -4.49
N HIS A 160 -11.24 -20.14 -3.50
CA HIS A 160 -11.95 -20.57 -2.29
C HIS A 160 -12.65 -19.36 -1.61
N PRO A 161 -13.93 -19.46 -1.22
CA PRO A 161 -14.68 -18.31 -0.67
C PRO A 161 -14.03 -17.67 0.58
N ASP A 162 -13.45 -18.49 1.46
CA ASP A 162 -12.69 -17.96 2.61
C ASP A 162 -11.41 -17.22 2.20
N MET A 163 -10.81 -17.54 1.04
CA MET A 163 -9.68 -16.78 0.49
C MET A 163 -10.14 -15.45 -0.11
N LEU A 164 -11.27 -15.40 -0.85
CA LEU A 164 -11.85 -14.11 -1.26
C LEU A 164 -12.16 -13.22 -0.05
N ALA A 165 -12.78 -13.80 0.99
CA ALA A 165 -13.12 -13.06 2.21
C ALA A 165 -11.86 -12.59 2.96
N TYR A 166 -10.81 -13.40 2.98
CA TYR A 166 -9.49 -13.03 3.53
C TYR A 166 -8.91 -11.82 2.80
N CYS A 167 -8.84 -11.88 1.47
CA CYS A 167 -8.28 -10.81 0.64
C CYS A 167 -9.07 -9.50 0.75
N GLY A 168 -10.40 -9.58 0.63
CA GLY A 168 -11.28 -8.42 0.76
C GLY A 168 -11.26 -7.83 2.17
N GLY A 169 -11.11 -8.67 3.20
CA GLY A 169 -11.10 -8.24 4.59
C GLY A 169 -9.89 -7.40 4.98
N ASP A 170 -8.72 -7.67 4.41
CA ASP A 170 -7.49 -6.89 4.66
C ASP A 170 -7.54 -5.55 3.92
N VAL A 171 -7.95 -5.53 2.64
CA VAL A 171 -8.10 -4.29 1.85
C VAL A 171 -9.17 -3.37 2.42
N ALA A 172 -10.28 -3.91 2.91
CA ALA A 172 -11.39 -3.12 3.48
C ALA A 172 -10.99 -2.28 4.70
N LYS A 173 -9.88 -2.61 5.38
CA LYS A 173 -9.39 -1.87 6.55
C LYS A 173 -8.31 -0.84 6.24
N LEU A 174 -7.74 -0.87 5.04
CA LEU A 174 -6.72 0.09 4.62
C LEU A 174 -7.23 1.55 4.59
N PRO A 175 -8.46 1.86 4.14
CA PRO A 175 -8.97 3.24 4.18
C PRO A 175 -9.03 3.82 5.60
N GLU A 176 -9.51 3.05 6.57
CA GLU A 176 -9.59 3.49 7.97
C GLU A 176 -8.19 3.73 8.55
N LEU A 177 -7.24 2.81 8.32
CA LEU A 177 -5.85 2.97 8.76
C LEU A 177 -5.18 4.19 8.13
N TYR A 178 -5.33 4.35 6.81
CA TYR A 178 -4.79 5.47 6.09
C TYR A 178 -5.30 6.79 6.67
N GLN A 179 -6.61 6.91 6.92
CA GLN A 179 -7.20 8.11 7.53
C GLN A 179 -6.61 8.41 8.91
N VAL A 180 -6.47 7.39 9.77
CA VAL A 180 -5.88 7.54 11.11
C VAL A 180 -4.44 8.06 11.04
N TYR A 181 -3.59 7.45 10.21
CA TYR A 181 -2.19 7.87 10.13
C TYR A 181 -2.02 9.19 9.39
N ARG A 182 -2.79 9.43 8.32
CA ARG A 182 -2.81 10.70 7.60
C ARG A 182 -3.20 11.85 8.53
N ALA A 183 -4.23 11.67 9.36
CA ALA A 183 -4.64 12.68 10.33
C ALA A 183 -3.49 13.03 11.29
N LYS A 184 -2.75 12.01 11.78
CA LYS A 184 -1.58 12.19 12.65
C LYS A 184 -0.41 12.90 11.94
N LEU A 185 -0.25 12.74 10.63
CA LEU A 185 0.80 13.36 9.80
C LEU A 185 0.41 14.73 9.22
N SER A 186 -0.86 15.11 9.29
CA SER A 186 -1.37 16.37 8.74
C SER A 186 -0.80 17.65 9.39
N PRO A 187 -0.51 17.70 10.71
CA PRO A 187 -0.08 18.95 11.34
C PRO A 187 1.23 19.50 10.74
N PRO A 188 1.42 20.84 10.71
CA PRO A 188 2.65 21.45 10.18
C PRO A 188 3.94 20.93 10.81
N GLY A 189 3.90 20.61 12.12
CA GLY A 189 5.04 20.03 12.85
C GLY A 189 5.53 18.67 12.34
N GLN A 190 4.72 18.00 11.52
CA GLN A 190 5.03 16.69 10.92
C GLN A 190 5.66 16.79 9.52
N ALA A 191 6.00 18.00 9.04
CA ALA A 191 6.59 18.19 7.71
C ALA A 191 7.86 17.34 7.48
N PHE A 192 8.69 17.18 8.52
CA PHE A 192 9.85 16.28 8.50
C PHE A 192 9.43 14.83 8.17
N TRP A 193 8.42 14.31 8.86
CA TRP A 193 7.98 12.93 8.67
C TRP A 193 7.28 12.72 7.32
N ARG A 194 6.53 13.71 6.82
CA ARG A 194 5.97 13.64 5.46
C ARG A 194 7.07 13.59 4.40
N HIS A 195 8.16 14.33 4.58
CA HIS A 195 9.31 14.28 3.69
C HIS A 195 10.04 12.92 3.75
N GLU A 196 10.35 12.44 4.95
CA GLU A 196 11.01 11.15 5.12
C GLU A 196 10.14 9.98 4.64
N LEU A 197 8.82 10.05 4.81
CA LEU A 197 7.88 9.06 4.29
C LEU A 197 7.99 8.97 2.77
N LYS A 198 7.95 10.10 2.06
CA LYS A 198 8.11 10.12 0.59
C LYS A 198 9.43 9.46 0.17
N LEU A 199 10.55 9.87 0.77
CA LEU A 199 11.87 9.29 0.46
C LEU A 199 11.93 7.78 0.75
N ALA A 200 11.39 7.35 1.88
CA ALA A 200 11.42 5.95 2.29
C ALA A 200 10.53 5.08 1.40
N THR A 201 9.37 5.57 0.98
CA THR A 201 8.47 4.86 0.07
C THR A 201 9.09 4.73 -1.32
N GLU A 202 9.64 5.82 -1.87
CA GLU A 202 10.37 5.79 -3.15
C GLU A 202 11.55 4.81 -3.10
N ALA A 203 12.33 4.82 -2.01
CA ALA A 203 13.43 3.89 -1.81
C ALA A 203 12.97 2.43 -1.71
N ARG A 204 11.79 2.16 -1.11
CA ARG A 204 11.21 0.81 -1.08
C ARG A 204 10.90 0.31 -2.48
N VAL A 205 10.22 1.12 -3.29
CA VAL A 205 9.86 0.79 -4.68
C VAL A 205 11.12 0.57 -5.53
N GLN A 206 12.10 1.46 -5.44
CA GLN A 206 13.36 1.31 -6.18
C GLN A 206 14.12 0.05 -5.77
N ALA A 207 14.21 -0.24 -4.47
CA ALA A 207 14.93 -1.41 -3.97
C ALA A 207 14.24 -2.72 -4.35
N SER A 208 12.90 -2.76 -4.40
CA SER A 208 12.16 -3.95 -4.84
C SER A 208 12.31 -4.26 -6.32
N GLN A 209 12.70 -3.30 -7.14
CA GLN A 209 12.90 -3.49 -8.58
C GLN A 209 14.35 -3.85 -8.95
N ALA A 210 15.23 -3.98 -7.95
CA ALA A 210 16.64 -4.32 -8.17
C ALA A 210 16.81 -5.83 -8.40
N PRO A 211 17.74 -6.27 -9.28
CA PRO A 211 17.97 -7.69 -9.58
C PRO A 211 18.33 -8.60 -8.39
N GLY A 212 18.75 -8.01 -7.25
CA GLY A 212 19.11 -8.73 -6.03
C GLY A 212 18.08 -8.58 -4.90
N TYR A 213 16.84 -8.21 -5.22
CA TYR A 213 15.78 -8.13 -4.22
C TYR A 213 15.41 -9.53 -3.70
N GLU A 214 15.24 -9.66 -2.38
CA GLU A 214 14.95 -10.91 -1.69
C GLU A 214 13.57 -10.82 -0.99
N PRO A 215 12.49 -11.35 -1.61
CA PRO A 215 11.11 -11.18 -1.13
C PRO A 215 10.86 -11.66 0.30
N HIS A 216 11.61 -12.69 0.74
CA HIS A 216 11.46 -13.33 2.04
C HIS A 216 12.58 -12.95 3.04
N SER A 217 13.35 -11.88 2.77
CA SER A 217 14.44 -11.47 3.65
C SER A 217 13.95 -11.04 5.04
N GLN A 218 14.59 -11.56 6.09
CA GLN A 218 14.29 -11.16 7.49
C GLN A 218 14.59 -9.68 7.76
N THR A 219 15.46 -9.05 6.95
CA THR A 219 15.79 -7.62 7.08
C THR A 219 14.57 -6.72 6.85
N LYS A 220 13.53 -7.22 6.15
CA LYS A 220 12.30 -6.48 5.89
C LYS A 220 11.49 -6.15 7.14
N ALA A 221 11.76 -6.83 8.26
CA ALA A 221 11.18 -6.52 9.56
C ALA A 221 11.72 -5.20 10.16
N ARG A 222 12.86 -4.70 9.67
CA ARG A 222 13.44 -3.42 10.10
C ARG A 222 12.81 -2.26 9.35
N SER A 223 12.56 -1.16 10.05
CA SER A 223 12.19 0.10 9.41
C SER A 223 13.45 0.86 8.96
N PRO A 224 13.33 1.78 7.98
CA PRO A 224 14.44 2.62 7.55
C PRO A 224 14.90 3.61 8.64
N TRP A 225 14.09 3.82 9.68
CA TRP A 225 14.29 4.86 10.68
C TRP A 225 14.77 4.30 12.02
N ASN A 226 16.04 3.90 12.08
CA ASN A 226 16.75 3.74 13.35
C ASN A 226 17.20 5.10 13.91
N ASP A 227 17.61 5.14 15.19
CA ASP A 227 17.95 6.39 15.88
C ASP A 227 19.09 7.17 15.19
N ASN A 228 20.11 6.46 14.70
CA ASN A 228 21.25 7.08 14.01
C ASN A 228 20.83 7.72 12.69
N TYR A 229 19.98 7.02 11.92
CA TYR A 229 19.41 7.55 10.69
C TYR A 229 18.56 8.79 10.98
N ILE A 230 17.65 8.72 11.96
CA ILE A 230 16.75 9.83 12.31
C ILE A 230 17.55 11.07 12.72
N GLN A 231 18.58 10.92 13.55
CA GLN A 231 19.45 12.03 13.95
C GLN A 231 20.12 12.68 12.73
N SER A 232 20.60 11.88 11.79
CA SER A 232 21.26 12.36 10.58
C SER A 232 20.26 13.02 9.62
N ALA A 233 19.08 12.44 9.44
CA ALA A 233 17.98 13.01 8.66
C ALA A 233 17.51 14.36 9.24
N ARG A 234 17.36 14.46 10.56
CA ARG A 234 17.00 15.72 11.24
C ARG A 234 18.03 16.83 11.02
N LYS A 235 19.33 16.50 11.05
CA LYS A 235 20.38 17.48 10.74
C LYS A 235 20.26 18.00 9.30
N ARG A 236 20.12 17.09 8.32
CA ARG A 236 19.91 17.44 6.90
C ARG A 236 18.67 18.31 6.71
N TRP A 237 17.54 17.92 7.31
CA TRP A 237 16.29 18.66 7.26
C TRP A 237 16.43 20.09 7.83
N ASN A 238 17.01 20.22 9.02
CA ASN A 238 17.17 21.53 9.67
C ASN A 238 18.09 22.46 8.86
N GLN A 239 19.13 21.91 8.22
CA GLN A 239 19.99 22.68 7.33
C GLN A 239 19.24 23.13 6.07
N ALA A 240 18.46 22.25 5.46
CA ALA A 240 17.64 22.58 4.29
C ALA A 240 16.59 23.66 4.60
N VAL A 241 15.93 23.58 5.76
CA VAL A 241 14.97 24.59 6.21
C VAL A 241 15.63 25.95 6.44
N LYS A 242 16.83 25.99 7.05
CA LYS A 242 17.59 27.23 7.28
C LYS A 242 18.07 27.89 5.99
N ASN A 243 18.39 27.09 4.98
CA ASN A 243 18.90 27.58 3.70
C ASN A 243 17.78 27.99 2.73
N LYS A 244 16.51 27.85 3.11
CA LYS A 244 15.38 28.26 2.27
C LYS A 244 15.35 29.80 2.22
N PRO A 245 15.42 30.43 1.04
CA PRO A 245 15.37 31.88 0.95
C PRO A 245 14.07 32.40 1.58
N PRO A 246 14.10 33.59 2.24
CA PRO A 246 12.88 34.18 2.79
C PRO A 246 11.84 34.31 1.67
N ASN A 247 10.63 33.87 1.96
CA ASN A 247 9.52 33.89 1.01
C ASN A 247 9.30 35.34 0.57
N ASP A 248 9.47 35.63 -0.72
CA ASP A 248 9.28 36.98 -1.27
C ASP A 248 7.78 37.31 -1.31
N SER A 249 7.24 37.71 -0.16
CA SER A 249 5.89 38.24 -0.03
C SER A 249 5.78 39.70 -0.48
N SER A 250 6.68 40.17 -1.36
CA SER A 250 6.71 41.55 -1.84
C SER A 250 6.59 41.70 -3.37
N LYS A 251 5.75 40.89 -4.03
CA LYS A 251 5.29 41.19 -5.40
C LYS A 251 3.79 40.93 -5.61
N SER A 252 2.95 41.63 -4.85
CA SER A 252 1.63 42.07 -5.34
C SER A 252 1.17 43.29 -4.55
N LYS A 253 1.66 44.47 -4.94
CA LYS A 253 1.04 45.79 -4.77
C LYS A 253 1.98 46.87 -5.31
N ALA A 254 1.89 47.09 -6.61
CA ALA A 254 1.98 48.38 -7.29
C ALA A 254 1.61 48.14 -8.76
#